data_AF-A0A371GMR6-F1
#
_entry.id   AF-A0A371GMR6-F1
#
_cell.length_a   1.000
_cell.length_b   1.000
_cell.length_c   1.000
_cell.angle_alpha   90.00
_cell.angle_beta   90.00
_cell.angle_gamma   90.00
#
_symmetry.space_group_name_H-M   'P 1'
#
loop_
_entity.id
_entity.type
_entity.pdbx_description
1 polymer ?
#
loop_
_entity_poly.entity_id
_entity_poly.type
_entity_poly.pdbx_seq_one_letter_code
_entity_poly.pdbx_strand_id
1 'polypeptide(L)'
;MKHLTKDHSLFGIDLIDELVEDYFQLDTGGEDISNFAGDTKVFDYLIDEADCDELQEAHNLSDSEQLPIIIANNLHSEQEDKLLHVLRLHKKAIGWKLSNLPGINPSIYMHRILMEEEAQPIRQQQRRPNLTILDVVKKEVTKFLAAGII
;
A
#
# COMPACT_ATOMS: atom_id res chain seq x y z
N MET A 1 -25.08 7.61 -32.89
CA MET A 1 -24.17 7.37 -31.75
C MET A 1 -23.22 6.27 -32.19
N LYS A 2 -21.94 6.59 -32.40
CA LYS A 2 -20.93 5.62 -32.82
C LYS A 2 -20.34 4.99 -31.55
N HIS A 3 -20.46 3.68 -31.41
CA HIS A 3 -19.77 2.93 -30.37
C HIS A 3 -18.27 2.87 -30.75
N LEU A 4 -17.40 3.43 -29.92
CA LEU A 4 -15.97 3.15 -30.03
C LEU A 4 -15.68 1.80 -29.35
N THR A 5 -14.88 1.02 -30.07
CA THR A 5 -14.36 -0.30 -29.76
C THR A 5 -13.66 -0.29 -28.41
N LYS A 6 -13.90 -1.33 -27.60
CA LYS A 6 -13.20 -1.58 -26.34
C LYS A 6 -11.73 -1.87 -26.62
N ASP A 7 -10.89 -0.85 -26.51
CA ASP A 7 -9.48 -1.09 -26.25
C ASP A 7 -9.35 -1.44 -24.77
N HIS A 8 -9.16 -2.73 -24.55
CA HIS A 8 -8.79 -3.30 -23.27
C HIS A 8 -7.36 -2.85 -22.94
N SER A 9 -7.19 -1.60 -22.51
CA SER A 9 -6.00 -1.21 -21.75
C SER A 9 -6.12 -1.82 -20.36
N LEU A 10 -5.88 -3.14 -20.28
CA LEU A 10 -5.43 -3.77 -19.06
C LEU A 10 -4.17 -3.01 -18.66
N PHE A 11 -4.25 -2.17 -17.63
CA PHE A 11 -3.08 -1.70 -16.91
C PHE A 11 -2.47 -2.94 -16.24
N GLY A 12 -1.75 -3.75 -17.04
CA GLY A 12 -0.92 -4.84 -16.54
C GLY A 12 0.17 -4.19 -15.72
N ILE A 13 0.10 -4.36 -14.41
CA ILE A 13 1.17 -3.97 -13.50
C ILE A 13 2.23 -5.07 -13.54
N ASP A 14 2.71 -5.41 -14.73
CA ASP A 14 3.63 -6.53 -14.97
C ASP A 14 5.09 -6.20 -14.59
N LEU A 15 5.30 -5.06 -13.91
CA LEU A 15 6.61 -4.50 -13.54
C LEU A 15 6.79 -4.38 -12.01
N ILE A 16 5.93 -5.00 -11.20
CA ILE A 16 6.14 -5.02 -9.74
C ILE A 16 7.31 -5.95 -9.38
N ASP A 17 7.44 -7.11 -10.01
CA ASP A 17 8.41 -8.12 -9.58
C ASP A 17 9.87 -7.65 -9.70
N GLU A 18 10.23 -6.95 -10.79
CA GLU A 18 11.58 -6.44 -11.02
C GLU A 18 11.91 -5.22 -10.14
N LEU A 19 10.93 -4.35 -9.86
CA LEU A 19 11.12 -3.17 -9.02
C LEU A 19 11.18 -3.49 -7.53
N VAL A 20 10.49 -4.55 -7.09
CA VAL A 20 10.58 -5.06 -5.72
C VAL A 20 12.01 -5.52 -5.45
N GLU A 21 12.63 -6.24 -6.39
CA GLU A 21 13.98 -6.78 -6.20
C GLU A 21 15.05 -5.69 -6.09
N ASP A 22 14.99 -4.62 -6.89
CA ASP A 22 15.95 -3.50 -6.83
C ASP A 22 15.77 -2.59 -5.60
N TYR A 23 14.54 -2.43 -5.09
CA TYR A 23 14.26 -1.55 -3.95
C TYR A 23 14.62 -2.20 -2.60
N PHE A 24 14.54 -3.54 -2.49
CA PHE A 24 14.94 -4.27 -1.28
C PHE A 24 16.44 -4.59 -1.21
N GLN A 25 17.19 -4.48 -2.30
CA GLN A 25 18.64 -4.72 -2.33
C GLN A 25 19.50 -3.63 -1.64
N LEU A 26 18.94 -2.44 -1.38
CA LEU A 26 19.73 -1.31 -0.87
C LEU A 26 19.87 -1.24 0.67
N ASP A 27 19.20 -2.09 1.47
CA ASP A 27 19.34 -2.00 2.94
C ASP A 27 19.49 -3.32 3.72
N THR A 28 19.43 -4.51 3.10
CA THR A 28 19.78 -5.74 3.84
C THR A 28 20.24 -6.85 2.91
N GLY A 29 21.30 -7.57 3.31
CA GLY A 29 21.90 -8.66 2.54
C GLY A 29 20.86 -9.69 2.07
N GLY A 30 21.10 -10.26 0.89
CA GLY A 30 20.15 -11.06 0.10
C GLY A 30 19.58 -12.37 0.70
N GLU A 31 19.60 -12.55 2.03
CA GLU A 31 18.89 -13.63 2.73
C GLU A 31 17.41 -13.30 2.99
N ASP A 32 17.05 -12.02 3.19
CA ASP A 32 15.69 -11.62 3.57
C ASP A 32 14.67 -11.72 2.41
N ILE A 33 15.12 -11.54 1.16
CA ILE A 33 14.27 -11.58 -0.04
C ILE A 33 13.80 -13.01 -0.35
N SER A 34 14.66 -14.02 -0.14
CA SER A 34 14.30 -15.43 -0.40
C SER A 34 13.20 -15.97 0.52
N ASN A 35 13.06 -15.40 1.72
CA ASN A 35 12.01 -15.80 2.66
C ASN A 35 10.64 -15.22 2.26
N PHE A 36 10.61 -14.02 1.67
CA PHE A 36 9.37 -13.36 1.28
C PHE A 36 8.56 -14.16 0.24
N ALA A 37 9.22 -14.77 -0.74
CA ALA A 37 8.57 -15.62 -1.76
C ALA A 37 8.02 -16.96 -1.20
N GLY A 38 8.55 -17.41 -0.06
CA GLY A 38 7.97 -18.52 0.70
C GLY A 38 6.74 -18.09 1.48
N ASP A 39 6.81 -16.89 2.07
CA ASP A 39 5.74 -16.31 2.88
C ASP A 39 4.52 -15.86 2.05
N THR A 40 4.71 -15.42 0.80
CA THR A 40 3.59 -15.11 -0.11
C THR A 40 2.66 -16.31 -0.33
N LYS A 41 3.20 -17.53 -0.39
CA LYS A 41 2.39 -18.75 -0.46
C LYS A 41 1.58 -19.01 0.80
N VAL A 42 2.12 -18.61 1.96
CA VAL A 42 1.40 -18.69 3.24
C VAL A 42 0.24 -17.71 3.25
N PHE A 43 0.43 -16.50 2.70
CA PHE A 43 -0.65 -15.52 2.56
C PHE A 43 -1.77 -15.98 1.64
N ASP A 44 -1.45 -16.52 0.45
CA ASP A 44 -2.47 -17.02 -0.49
C ASP A 44 -3.34 -18.10 0.16
N TYR A 45 -2.72 -19.05 0.88
CA TYR A 45 -3.44 -20.09 1.62
C TYR A 45 -4.34 -19.54 2.73
N LEU A 46 -3.88 -18.51 3.46
CA LEU A 46 -4.65 -17.88 4.53
C LEU A 46 -5.83 -17.04 4.00
N ILE A 47 -5.67 -16.40 2.85
CA ILE A 47 -6.71 -15.57 2.21
C ILE A 47 -7.86 -16.44 1.68
N ASP A 48 -7.55 -17.60 1.10
CA ASP A 48 -8.57 -18.52 0.56
C ASP A 48 -9.44 -19.17 1.65
N GLU A 49 -8.95 -19.28 2.89
CA GLU A 49 -9.63 -19.95 4.00
C GLU A 49 -10.37 -18.98 4.94
N ALA A 50 -10.07 -17.69 4.88
CA ALA A 50 -10.62 -16.67 5.77
C ALA A 50 -11.89 -16.00 5.22
N ASP A 51 -12.97 -16.01 6.00
CA ASP A 51 -14.14 -15.16 5.74
C ASP A 51 -13.90 -13.75 6.32
N CYS A 52 -13.72 -12.74 5.46
CA CYS A 52 -13.32 -11.38 5.84
C CYS A 52 -14.44 -10.53 6.48
N ASP A 53 -15.66 -11.06 6.56
CA ASP A 53 -16.80 -10.32 7.10
C ASP A 53 -16.77 -10.20 8.63
N GLU A 54 -15.97 -11.03 9.31
CA GLU A 54 -15.80 -10.98 10.75
C GLU A 54 -14.34 -10.68 11.15
N LEU A 55 -14.11 -9.51 11.76
CA LEU A 55 -12.77 -8.98 12.08
C LEU A 55 -12.56 -8.85 13.60
N GLN A 56 -11.34 -9.11 14.07
CA GLN A 56 -10.90 -8.85 15.44
C GLN A 56 -9.58 -8.08 15.48
N GLU A 57 -9.38 -7.33 16.56
CA GLU A 57 -8.14 -6.61 16.80
C GLU A 57 -7.12 -7.55 17.46
N ALA A 58 -6.01 -7.80 16.78
CA ALA A 58 -4.84 -8.46 17.33
C ALA A 58 -3.85 -7.41 17.84
N HIS A 59 -3.49 -7.49 19.12
CA HIS A 59 -2.60 -6.52 19.73
C HIS A 59 -1.12 -6.94 19.62
N ASN A 60 -0.32 -5.97 19.18
CA ASN A 60 1.14 -5.87 19.30
C ASN A 60 1.98 -6.89 18.52
N LEU A 61 2.40 -6.48 17.32
CA LEU A 61 3.56 -7.08 16.64
C LEU A 61 4.92 -6.72 17.27
N SER A 62 4.94 -5.82 18.26
CA SER A 62 6.14 -5.38 18.96
C SER A 62 5.84 -5.13 20.43
N ASP A 63 6.71 -5.59 21.33
CA ASP A 63 6.58 -5.34 22.77
C ASP A 63 6.83 -3.86 23.15
N SER A 64 7.44 -3.09 22.26
CA SER A 64 7.87 -1.71 22.51
C SER A 64 6.96 -0.63 21.92
N GLU A 65 6.16 -0.95 20.90
CA GLU A 65 5.33 0.01 20.16
C GLU A 65 3.95 -0.59 19.91
N GLN A 66 2.89 0.20 20.14
CA GLN A 66 1.52 -0.20 19.79
C GLN A 66 1.38 -0.17 18.26
N LEU A 67 1.56 -1.33 17.65
CA LEU A 67 1.33 -1.60 16.24
C LEU A 67 0.08 -2.49 16.13
N PRO A 68 -1.13 -1.91 16.23
CA PRO A 68 -2.37 -2.70 16.16
C PRO A 68 -2.55 -3.25 14.76
N ILE A 69 -2.97 -4.51 14.67
CA ILE A 69 -3.40 -5.14 13.43
C ILE A 69 -4.82 -5.65 13.61
N ILE A 70 -5.61 -5.53 12.55
CA ILE A 70 -6.93 -6.16 12.47
C ILE A 70 -6.77 -7.41 11.62
N ILE A 71 -7.15 -8.56 12.19
CA ILE A 71 -7.14 -9.87 11.51
C ILE A 71 -8.56 -10.44 11.48
N ALA A 72 -8.82 -11.44 10.63
CA ALA A 72 -10.09 -12.15 10.66
C ALA A 72 -10.25 -12.89 12.01
N ASN A 73 -11.46 -12.89 12.57
CA ASN A 73 -11.73 -13.47 13.89
C ASN A 73 -11.97 -14.99 13.86
N ASN A 74 -12.13 -15.55 12.68
CA ASN A 74 -12.46 -16.95 12.41
C ASN A 74 -11.21 -17.79 12.06
N LEU A 75 -10.01 -17.22 12.23
CA LEU A 75 -8.76 -17.93 12.05
C LEU A 75 -8.60 -19.00 13.13
N HIS A 76 -8.19 -20.19 12.72
CA HIS A 76 -7.79 -21.23 13.66
C HIS A 76 -6.50 -20.79 14.38
N SER A 77 -6.31 -21.17 15.65
CA SER A 77 -5.14 -20.74 16.44
C SER A 77 -3.79 -20.98 15.75
N GLU A 78 -3.64 -22.07 15.00
CA GLU A 78 -2.40 -22.35 14.25
C GLU A 78 -2.20 -21.38 13.07
N GLN A 79 -3.29 -20.96 12.40
CA GLN A 79 -3.25 -20.00 11.31
C GLN A 79 -2.97 -18.59 11.85
N GLU A 80 -3.61 -18.22 12.95
CA GLU A 80 -3.35 -16.95 13.64
C GLU A 80 -1.88 -16.84 14.05
N ASP A 81 -1.30 -17.88 14.66
CA ASP A 81 0.09 -17.90 15.07
C ASP A 81 1.05 -17.77 13.87
N LYS A 82 0.77 -18.48 12.77
CA LYS A 82 1.55 -18.37 11.52
C LYS A 82 1.46 -16.97 10.92
N LEU A 83 0.26 -16.40 10.85
CA LEU A 83 0.04 -15.05 10.32
C LEU A 83 0.79 -14.01 11.17
N LEU A 84 0.65 -14.07 12.50
CA LEU A 84 1.35 -13.17 13.41
C LEU A 84 2.87 -13.33 13.31
N HIS A 85 3.38 -14.54 13.11
CA HIS A 85 4.81 -14.78 12.92
C HIS A 85 5.34 -14.06 11.67
N VAL A 86 4.66 -14.23 10.53
CA VAL A 86 5.04 -13.59 9.26
C VAL A 86 4.93 -12.06 9.37
N LEU A 87 3.86 -11.55 9.97
CA LEU A 87 3.67 -10.11 10.18
C LEU A 87 4.73 -9.50 11.09
N ARG A 88 5.18 -10.21 12.13
CA ARG A 88 6.28 -9.80 13.00
C ARG A 88 7.61 -9.78 12.25
N LEU A 89 7.86 -10.77 11.40
CA LEU A 89 9.06 -10.88 10.57
C LEU A 89 9.14 -9.70 9.58
N HIS A 90 8.05 -9.42 8.88
CA HIS A 90 7.98 -8.38 7.84
C HIS A 90 7.47 -7.04 8.33
N LYS A 91 7.54 -6.76 9.63
CA LYS A 91 7.01 -5.52 10.22
C LYS A 91 7.57 -4.24 9.58
N LYS A 92 8.78 -4.29 9.03
CA LYS A 92 9.43 -3.14 8.36
C LYS A 92 8.82 -2.82 6.99
N ALA A 93 8.25 -3.82 6.31
CA ALA A 93 7.58 -3.65 5.03
C ALA A 93 6.19 -2.99 5.19
N ILE A 94 5.65 -2.95 6.41
CA ILE A 94 4.34 -2.37 6.71
C ILE A 94 4.46 -0.87 6.98
N GLY A 95 3.68 -0.08 6.26
CA GLY A 95 3.62 1.38 6.40
C GLY A 95 2.86 1.86 7.63
N TRP A 96 3.43 1.72 8.84
CA TRP A 96 2.79 2.14 10.10
C TRP A 96 2.56 3.65 10.24
N LYS A 97 3.46 4.44 9.65
CA LYS A 97 3.45 5.91 9.67
C LYS A 97 3.70 6.39 8.25
N LEU A 98 3.28 7.62 7.94
CA LEU A 98 3.59 8.26 6.64
C LEU A 98 5.09 8.29 6.35
N SER A 99 5.94 8.40 7.38
CA SER A 99 7.39 8.34 7.24
C SER A 99 7.92 6.98 6.78
N ASN A 100 7.15 5.91 6.97
CA ASN A 100 7.54 4.54 6.61
C ASN A 100 7.13 4.17 5.19
N LEU A 101 6.44 5.07 4.47
CA LEU A 101 6.03 4.88 3.09
C LEU A 101 6.92 5.75 2.18
N PRO A 102 8.19 5.37 1.95
CA PRO A 102 9.02 6.07 0.99
C PRO A 102 8.38 5.90 -0.39
N GLY A 103 8.04 7.01 -1.03
CA GLY A 103 7.56 6.98 -2.41
C GLY A 103 8.60 6.35 -3.34
N ILE A 104 8.15 5.86 -4.50
CA ILE A 104 9.05 5.34 -5.53
C ILE A 104 9.93 6.49 -6.03
N ASN A 105 11.23 6.25 -6.14
CA ASN A 105 12.14 7.25 -6.67
C ASN A 105 11.73 7.61 -8.12
N PRO A 106 11.44 8.89 -8.44
CA PRO A 106 11.05 9.32 -9.78
C PRO A 106 12.08 8.99 -10.87
N SER A 107 13.36 8.77 -10.51
CA SER A 107 14.38 8.32 -11.46
C SER A 107 14.24 6.86 -11.87
N ILE A 108 13.65 6.03 -11.00
CA ILE A 108 13.38 4.61 -11.27
C ILE A 108 12.11 4.48 -12.07
N TYR A 109 11.04 5.14 -11.62
CA TYR A 109 9.74 5.03 -12.26
C TYR A 109 8.92 6.31 -12.11
N MET A 110 8.39 6.80 -13.23
CA MET A 110 7.48 7.94 -13.26
C MET A 110 6.34 7.64 -14.22
N HIS A 111 5.12 7.56 -13.68
CA HIS A 111 3.93 7.38 -14.48
C HIS A 111 3.75 8.56 -15.45
N ARG A 112 3.45 8.26 -16.71
CA ARG A 112 3.07 9.26 -17.71
C ARG A 112 1.58 9.15 -17.98
N ILE A 113 0.84 10.23 -17.70
CA ILE A 113 -0.56 10.34 -18.09
C ILE A 113 -0.59 10.79 -19.54
N LEU A 114 -1.05 9.90 -20.45
CA LEU A 114 -1.27 10.25 -21.85
C LEU A 114 -2.56 11.07 -21.96
N MET A 115 -2.50 12.18 -22.69
CA MET A 115 -3.61 13.07 -22.94
C MET A 115 -4.00 13.00 -24.42
N GLU A 116 -5.27 13.26 -24.73
CA GLU A 116 -5.72 13.40 -26.13
C GLU A 116 -5.00 14.56 -26.82
N GLU A 117 -4.75 14.45 -28.14
CA GLU A 117 -3.96 15.42 -28.91
C GLU A 117 -4.54 16.85 -28.86
N GLU A 118 -5.87 16.96 -28.77
CA GLU A 118 -6.58 18.25 -28.71
C GLU A 118 -6.86 18.73 -27.27
N ALA A 119 -6.45 17.98 -26.24
CA ALA A 119 -6.75 18.31 -24.85
C ALA A 119 -6.01 19.58 -24.40
N GLN A 120 -6.75 20.51 -23.80
CA GLN A 120 -6.21 21.76 -23.27
C GLN A 120 -6.30 21.76 -21.73
N PRO A 121 -5.32 22.36 -21.03
CA PRO A 121 -5.39 22.49 -19.58
C PRO A 121 -6.54 23.44 -19.19
N ILE A 122 -7.40 22.98 -18.27
CA ILE A 122 -8.54 23.76 -17.78
C ILE A 122 -8.32 24.10 -16.30
N ARG A 123 -8.34 25.40 -15.98
CA ARG A 123 -8.32 25.86 -14.59
C ARG A 123 -9.74 25.95 -14.04
N GLN A 124 -10.07 25.08 -13.10
CA GLN A 124 -11.33 25.18 -12.35
C GLN A 124 -11.14 26.09 -11.12
N GLN A 125 -12.17 26.89 -10.80
CA GLN A 125 -12.15 27.71 -9.59
C GLN A 125 -12.28 26.83 -8.34
N GLN A 126 -11.42 27.06 -7.35
CA GLN A 126 -11.46 26.34 -6.07
C GLN A 126 -12.79 26.63 -5.36
N ARG A 127 -13.50 25.56 -4.98
CA ARG A 127 -14.73 25.70 -4.18
C ARG A 127 -14.39 26.14 -2.76
N ARG A 128 -15.27 26.95 -2.15
CA ARG A 128 -15.11 27.36 -0.75
C ARG A 128 -15.36 26.15 0.17
N PRO A 129 -14.38 25.73 0.97
CA PRO A 129 -14.57 24.63 1.91
C PRO A 129 -15.42 25.06 3.11
N ASN A 130 -16.12 24.11 3.72
CA ASN A 130 -16.78 24.34 5.01
C ASN A 130 -15.72 24.60 6.09
N LEU A 131 -15.94 25.60 6.94
CA LEU A 131 -15.01 25.98 8.01
C LEU A 131 -14.70 24.82 8.97
N THR A 132 -15.67 23.96 9.27
CA THR A 132 -15.44 22.81 10.17
C THR A 132 -14.48 21.78 9.55
N ILE A 133 -14.54 21.59 8.23
CA ILE A 133 -13.69 20.64 7.50
C ILE A 133 -12.33 21.28 7.19
N LEU A 134 -12.28 22.61 7.04
CA LEU A 134 -11.07 23.34 6.65
C LEU A 134 -9.90 23.08 7.60
N ASP A 135 -10.13 23.09 8.91
CA ASP A 135 -9.05 22.89 9.89
C ASP A 135 -8.51 21.46 9.86
N VAL A 136 -9.39 20.47 9.65
CA VAL A 136 -8.99 19.07 9.45
C VAL A 136 -8.17 18.91 8.17
N VAL A 137 -8.64 19.50 7.06
CA VAL A 137 -7.94 19.46 5.77
C VAL A 137 -6.56 20.09 5.88
N LYS A 138 -6.43 21.27 6.51
CA LYS A 138 -5.13 21.93 6.72
C LYS A 138 -4.17 21.05 7.51
N LYS A 139 -4.67 20.39 8.57
CA LYS A 139 -3.87 19.47 9.38
C LYS A 139 -3.34 18.31 8.54
N GLU A 140 -4.19 17.65 7.75
CA GLU A 140 -3.76 16.53 6.90
C GLU A 140 -2.82 16.98 5.77
N VAL A 141 -3.11 18.09 5.10
CA VAL A 141 -2.24 18.66 4.06
C VAL A 141 -0.84 18.97 4.61
N THR A 142 -0.76 19.48 5.85
CA THR A 142 0.53 19.73 6.50
C THR A 142 1.32 18.45 6.74
N LYS A 143 0.65 17.33 7.08
CA LYS A 143 1.32 16.03 7.22
C LYS A 143 1.87 15.53 5.90
N PHE A 144 1.09 15.62 4.82
CA PHE A 144 1.53 15.18 3.50
C PHE A 144 2.68 16.03 2.95
N LEU A 145 2.63 17.35 3.17
CA LEU A 145 3.73 18.27 2.85
C LEU A 145 5.01 17.91 3.61
N ALA A 146 4.90 17.65 4.92
CA ALA A 146 6.05 17.26 5.75
C ALA A 146 6.64 15.91 5.33
N ALA A 147 5.81 15.01 4.78
CA ALA A 147 6.23 13.73 4.23
C ALA A 147 6.76 13.81 2.78
N GLY A 148 6.67 14.97 2.11
CA GLY A 148 7.13 15.15 0.74
C GLY A 148 6.26 14.45 -0.31
N ILE A 149 5.00 14.15 0.00
CA ILE A 149 4.06 13.47 -0.91
C ILE A 149 3.40 14.49 -1.87
N ILE A 150 3.18 15.71 -1.40
CA ILE A 150 2.57 16.83 -2.14
C ILE A 150 3.41 18.10 -2.02
#